data_AF-A0A9D8JE65-F1
#
_entry.id   AF-A0A9D8JE65-F1
#
_cell.length_a   1.000
_cell.length_b   1.000
_cell.length_c   1.000
_cell.angle_alpha   90.00
_cell.angle_beta   90.00
_cell.angle_gamma   90.00
#
_symmetry.space_group_name_H-M   'P 1'
#
loop_
_entity.id
_entity.type
_entity.pdbx_description
1 polymer ?
#
loop_
_entity_poly.entity_id
_entity_poly.type
_entity_poly.pdbx_seq_one_letter_code
_entity_poly.pdbx_strand_id
1 'polypeptide(L)'
;MHDLTHTLDRAILGLITKSLERASNGQALERAAFATTAYIQGVGKRKITDDINRRLVVLKNLLWDMQHALPRGDELYEFYANACDVYEKRFDYATYISDYLLHAVPAADSFGQAVDQRMKDLSYIVARLYQVEAARPTLLPQRMIACMHVLAQLRQLESHQARELLGAGRDLIPYSQDALTLMQGITEHMSRDPRHFALHCSLLPTSADRSELLFLSVVQLNEICFDLWIDALRQILTSVTAHKINGETLTIAEDLCSLAKLAVACVSILNDFTHDEFMQFRHYTENAGAIQSRKYKELELYTCNFVEDRVKQKGYEALPYLKDLSQYPELRLYQLVRELPPSANGLRLQELLEQFEKHLLDWKRFHIYIARTRLLNHGVPDKERLDHYLASSIKPTFKGSQPSS
;
A
#
# COMPACT_ATOMS: atom_id res chain seq x y z
N MET A 1 1.59 0.16 -34.00
CA MET A 1 1.97 -0.36 -32.67
C MET A 1 3.31 -1.09 -32.69
N HIS A 2 3.53 -2.08 -33.56
CA HIS A 2 4.79 -2.85 -33.60
C HIS A 2 6.07 -1.99 -33.76
N ASP A 3 6.01 -0.91 -34.54
CA ASP A 3 7.15 -0.01 -34.79
C ASP A 3 7.48 0.92 -33.59
N LEU A 4 6.45 1.29 -32.81
CA LEU A 4 6.60 2.08 -31.59
C LEU A 4 7.24 1.26 -30.48
N THR A 5 6.82 0.00 -30.30
CA THR A 5 7.42 -0.92 -29.32
C THR A 5 8.89 -1.13 -29.61
N HIS A 6 9.26 -1.44 -30.87
CA HIS A 6 10.66 -1.63 -31.25
C HIS A 6 11.53 -0.37 -31.05
N THR A 7 10.95 0.83 -31.21
CA THR A 7 11.65 2.08 -30.94
C THR A 7 11.86 2.32 -29.45
N LEU A 8 10.85 2.05 -28.62
CA LEU A 8 10.96 2.12 -27.16
C LEU A 8 11.99 1.10 -26.63
N ASP A 9 11.98 -0.13 -27.16
CA ASP A 9 12.92 -1.19 -26.79
C ASP A 9 14.36 -0.77 -27.05
N ARG A 10 14.66 -0.20 -28.23
CA ARG A 10 16.01 0.29 -28.54
C ARG A 10 16.43 1.43 -27.63
N ALA A 11 15.53 2.35 -27.31
CA ALA A 11 15.81 3.48 -26.43
C ALA A 11 16.15 3.01 -25.00
N ILE A 12 15.30 2.13 -24.42
CA ILE A 12 15.51 1.63 -23.06
C ILE A 12 16.75 0.73 -22.98
N LEU A 13 16.98 -0.11 -24.00
CA LEU A 13 18.18 -0.94 -24.09
C LEU A 13 19.45 -0.09 -24.12
N GLY A 14 19.44 1.00 -24.88
CA GLY A 14 20.56 1.95 -24.93
C GLY A 14 20.83 2.63 -23.57
N LEU A 15 19.78 3.00 -22.84
CA LEU A 15 19.91 3.59 -21.49
C LEU A 15 20.46 2.60 -20.47
N ILE A 16 19.94 1.37 -20.44
CA ILE A 16 20.43 0.31 -19.55
C ILE A 16 21.89 -0.01 -19.87
N THR A 17 22.25 -0.11 -21.16
CA THR A 17 23.63 -0.36 -21.60
C THR A 17 24.59 0.71 -21.11
N LYS A 18 24.24 1.99 -21.31
CA LYS A 18 25.06 3.11 -20.81
C LYS A 18 25.19 3.13 -19.30
N SER A 19 24.19 2.61 -18.58
CA SER A 19 24.21 2.55 -17.12
C SER A 19 25.08 1.39 -16.62
N LEU A 20 25.10 0.26 -17.34
CA LEU A 20 26.06 -0.82 -17.09
C LEU A 20 27.50 -0.35 -17.26
N GLU A 21 27.79 0.45 -18.30
CA GLU A 21 29.11 1.05 -18.52
C GLU A 21 29.52 2.06 -17.42
N ARG A 22 28.55 2.56 -16.66
CA ARG A 22 28.72 3.61 -15.64
C ARG A 22 28.13 3.17 -14.30
N ALA A 23 28.20 1.90 -13.95
CA ALA A 23 27.55 1.35 -12.75
C ALA A 23 28.06 1.99 -11.44
N SER A 24 29.25 2.60 -11.43
CA SER A 24 29.76 3.39 -10.31
C SER A 24 29.10 4.77 -10.15
N ASN A 25 28.27 5.20 -11.11
CA ASN A 25 27.57 6.48 -11.10
C ASN A 25 26.09 6.29 -10.72
N GLY A 26 25.77 6.49 -9.42
CA GLY A 26 24.41 6.37 -8.89
C GLY A 26 23.37 7.17 -9.67
N GLN A 27 23.67 8.40 -10.11
CA GLN A 27 22.72 9.20 -10.90
C GLN A 27 22.42 8.62 -12.28
N ALA A 28 23.38 7.92 -12.90
CA ALA A 28 23.13 7.24 -14.16
C ALA A 28 22.13 6.07 -13.96
N LEU A 29 22.32 5.32 -12.87
CA LEU A 29 21.45 4.22 -12.48
C LEU A 29 20.03 4.70 -12.13
N GLU A 30 19.90 5.78 -11.35
CA GLU A 30 18.60 6.37 -11.02
C GLU A 30 17.84 6.79 -12.29
N ARG A 31 18.49 7.49 -13.23
CA ARG A 31 17.86 7.87 -14.51
C ARG A 31 17.41 6.66 -15.31
N ALA A 32 18.20 5.59 -15.33
CA ALA A 32 17.81 4.35 -16.01
C ALA A 32 16.65 3.66 -15.30
N ALA A 33 16.58 3.70 -13.98
CA ALA A 33 15.45 3.19 -13.21
C ALA A 33 14.16 3.97 -13.53
N PHE A 34 14.18 5.31 -13.51
CA PHE A 34 13.03 6.13 -13.94
C PHE A 34 12.56 5.80 -15.37
N ALA A 35 13.50 5.69 -16.32
CA ALA A 35 13.17 5.31 -17.69
C ALA A 35 12.61 3.88 -17.79
N THR A 36 13.14 2.95 -16.99
CA THR A 36 12.67 1.56 -16.92
C THR A 36 11.27 1.50 -16.33
N THR A 37 10.98 2.26 -15.27
CA THR A 37 9.64 2.41 -14.69
C THR A 37 8.66 2.92 -15.74
N ALA A 38 8.97 4.02 -16.44
CA ALA A 38 8.10 4.56 -17.48
C ALA A 38 7.86 3.56 -18.62
N TYR A 39 8.90 2.82 -19.02
CA TYR A 39 8.78 1.75 -20.02
C TYR A 39 7.86 0.63 -19.53
N ILE A 40 8.07 0.11 -18.31
CA ILE A 40 7.24 -0.95 -17.69
C ILE A 40 5.80 -0.49 -17.54
N GLN A 41 5.55 0.75 -17.12
CA GLN A 41 4.20 1.32 -17.03
C GLN A 41 3.50 1.40 -18.41
N GLY A 42 4.28 1.53 -19.49
CA GLY A 42 3.76 1.55 -20.86
C GLY A 42 3.54 0.18 -21.48
N VAL A 43 4.35 -0.83 -21.15
CA VAL A 43 4.30 -2.16 -21.81
C VAL A 43 3.87 -3.31 -20.90
N GLY A 44 4.07 -3.19 -19.60
CA GLY A 44 3.91 -4.24 -18.59
C GLY A 44 5.11 -5.19 -18.50
N LYS A 45 5.44 -5.67 -17.30
CA LYS A 45 6.58 -6.58 -17.06
C LYS A 45 6.58 -7.82 -17.97
N ARG A 46 5.41 -8.37 -18.30
CA ARG A 46 5.29 -9.60 -19.12
C ARG A 46 5.56 -9.40 -20.61
N LYS A 47 5.65 -8.16 -21.09
CA LYS A 47 5.93 -7.84 -22.49
C LYS A 47 7.34 -7.29 -22.71
N ILE A 48 8.16 -7.21 -21.67
CA ILE A 48 9.58 -6.87 -21.79
C ILE A 48 10.28 -7.96 -22.60
N THR A 49 11.10 -7.56 -23.58
CA THR A 49 11.86 -8.50 -24.41
C THR A 49 12.98 -9.20 -23.63
N ASP A 50 13.37 -10.40 -24.07
CA ASP A 50 14.45 -11.18 -23.45
C ASP A 50 15.78 -10.42 -23.39
N ASP A 51 16.07 -9.57 -24.38
CA ASP A 51 17.29 -8.76 -24.39
C ASP A 51 17.29 -7.71 -23.28
N ILE A 52 16.17 -7.04 -23.06
CA ILE A 52 16.03 -6.08 -21.96
C ILE A 52 16.08 -6.83 -20.62
N ASN A 53 15.31 -7.92 -20.47
CA ASN A 53 15.30 -8.72 -19.24
C ASN A 53 16.71 -9.23 -18.88
N ARG A 54 17.47 -9.77 -19.84
CA ARG A 54 18.85 -10.20 -19.60
C ARG A 54 19.74 -9.06 -19.11
N ARG A 55 19.61 -7.85 -19.67
CA ARG A 55 20.37 -6.69 -19.20
C ARG A 55 19.94 -6.20 -17.83
N LEU A 56 18.64 -6.21 -17.53
CA LEU A 56 18.13 -5.88 -16.20
C LEU A 56 18.66 -6.87 -15.14
N VAL A 57 18.72 -8.16 -15.46
CA VAL A 57 19.32 -9.17 -14.57
C VAL A 57 20.82 -8.92 -14.34
N VAL A 58 21.58 -8.61 -15.39
CA VAL A 58 23.00 -8.23 -15.24
C VAL A 58 23.14 -7.01 -14.34
N LEU A 59 22.31 -5.99 -14.54
CA LEU A 59 22.35 -4.77 -13.74
C LEU A 59 21.98 -5.02 -12.28
N LYS A 60 20.94 -5.82 -12.02
CA LYS A 60 20.55 -6.28 -10.68
C LYS A 60 21.71 -6.99 -9.97
N ASN A 61 22.39 -7.91 -10.66
CA ASN A 61 23.50 -8.66 -10.07
C ASN A 61 24.70 -7.76 -9.76
N LEU A 62 25.02 -6.79 -10.62
CA LEU A 62 26.06 -5.80 -10.34
C LEU A 62 25.69 -4.92 -9.14
N LEU A 63 24.42 -4.53 -9.02
CA LEU A 63 23.93 -3.75 -7.90
C LEU A 63 24.01 -4.53 -6.59
N TRP A 64 23.74 -5.83 -6.59
CA TRP A 64 23.92 -6.67 -5.40
C TRP A 64 25.34 -6.56 -4.82
N ASP A 65 26.36 -6.59 -5.68
CA ASP A 65 27.76 -6.48 -5.27
C ASP A 65 28.14 -5.06 -4.81
N MET A 66 27.41 -4.04 -5.26
CA MET A 66 27.76 -2.62 -5.07
C MET A 66 26.78 -1.83 -4.18
N GLN A 67 25.68 -2.43 -3.72
CA GLN A 67 24.56 -1.71 -3.10
C GLN A 67 24.98 -0.88 -1.87
N HIS A 68 25.91 -1.39 -1.09
CA HIS A 68 26.41 -0.67 0.10
C HIS A 68 27.41 0.45 -0.22
N ALA A 69 27.93 0.50 -1.46
CA ALA A 69 28.87 1.53 -1.91
C ALA A 69 28.16 2.66 -2.68
N LEU A 70 26.90 2.48 -3.06
CA LEU A 70 26.13 3.44 -3.83
C LEU A 70 25.13 4.20 -2.94
N PRO A 71 24.94 5.51 -3.18
CA PRO A 71 23.77 6.20 -2.66
C PRO A 71 22.51 5.46 -3.14
N ARG A 72 21.65 5.05 -2.20
CA ARG A 72 20.42 4.27 -2.47
C ARG A 72 20.63 2.92 -3.16
N GLY A 73 21.80 2.30 -3.01
CA GLY A 73 22.07 1.04 -3.68
C GLY A 73 21.05 -0.06 -3.34
N ASP A 74 20.56 -0.12 -2.09
CA ASP A 74 19.52 -1.08 -1.70
C ASP A 74 18.19 -0.80 -2.43
N GLU A 75 17.76 0.46 -2.55
CA GLU A 75 16.53 0.81 -3.30
C GLU A 75 16.68 0.50 -4.80
N LEU A 76 17.86 0.75 -5.38
CA LEU A 76 18.15 0.41 -6.77
C LEU A 76 18.13 -1.11 -6.98
N TYR A 77 18.78 -1.88 -6.10
CA TYR A 77 18.78 -3.34 -6.17
C TYR A 77 17.34 -3.88 -6.11
N GLU A 78 16.55 -3.43 -5.13
CA GLU A 78 15.17 -3.88 -4.93
C GLU A 78 14.26 -3.49 -6.09
N PHE A 79 14.44 -2.29 -6.65
CA PHE A 79 13.78 -1.90 -7.90
C PHE A 79 14.06 -2.89 -9.04
N TYR A 80 15.33 -3.18 -9.33
CA TYR A 80 15.67 -4.08 -10.43
C TYR A 80 15.30 -5.54 -10.13
N ALA A 81 15.31 -5.95 -8.86
CA ALA A 81 14.82 -7.24 -8.42
C ALA A 81 13.32 -7.41 -8.70
N ASN A 82 12.52 -6.37 -8.47
CA ASN A 82 11.08 -6.34 -8.77
C ASN A 82 10.79 -6.16 -10.26
N ALA A 83 11.66 -5.49 -11.01
CA ALA A 83 11.53 -5.38 -12.47
C ALA A 83 11.79 -6.74 -13.17
N CYS A 84 12.65 -7.59 -12.58
CA CYS A 84 13.02 -8.91 -13.14
C CYS A 84 12.18 -10.08 -12.60
N ASP A 85 11.32 -9.86 -11.61
CA ASP A 85 10.65 -10.93 -10.85
C ASP A 85 9.85 -11.92 -11.72
N VAL A 86 9.13 -11.43 -12.73
CA VAL A 86 8.38 -12.23 -13.70
C VAL A 86 9.33 -13.08 -14.55
N TYR A 87 10.40 -12.46 -15.07
CA TYR A 87 11.38 -13.15 -15.91
C TYR A 87 12.11 -14.25 -15.13
N GLU A 88 12.44 -13.98 -13.87
CA GLU A 88 13.13 -14.91 -12.98
C GLU A 88 12.19 -15.90 -12.26
N LYS A 89 10.88 -15.86 -12.55
CA LYS A 89 9.86 -16.72 -11.91
C LYS A 89 9.82 -16.58 -10.38
N ARG A 90 10.10 -15.38 -9.88
CA ARG A 90 10.02 -15.00 -8.45
C ARG A 90 8.83 -14.09 -8.15
N PHE A 91 7.95 -13.87 -9.12
CA PHE A 91 6.80 -12.98 -9.00
C PHE A 91 5.84 -13.48 -7.92
N ASP A 92 5.62 -12.66 -6.89
CA ASP A 92 4.64 -12.89 -5.84
C ASP A 92 3.96 -11.59 -5.41
N TYR A 93 3.20 -11.61 -4.31
CA TYR A 93 2.54 -10.40 -3.82
C TYR A 93 3.52 -9.31 -3.40
N ALA A 94 4.62 -9.66 -2.72
CA ALA A 94 5.57 -8.69 -2.21
C ALA A 94 6.29 -7.96 -3.36
N THR A 95 6.72 -8.70 -4.39
CA THR A 95 7.36 -8.10 -5.56
C THR A 95 6.34 -7.37 -6.46
N TYR A 96 5.07 -7.81 -6.46
CA TYR A 96 3.98 -7.12 -7.18
C TYR A 96 3.70 -5.73 -6.61
N ILE A 97 3.60 -5.60 -5.29
CA ILE A 97 3.38 -4.30 -4.63
C ILE A 97 4.66 -3.49 -4.42
N SER A 98 5.82 -4.08 -4.73
CA SER A 98 7.15 -3.56 -4.39
C SER A 98 7.28 -3.23 -2.91
N ASP A 99 6.96 -4.20 -2.05
CA ASP A 99 6.83 -4.08 -0.59
C ASP A 99 8.03 -3.36 0.03
N TYR A 100 9.25 -3.74 -0.34
CA TYR A 100 10.47 -3.09 0.17
C TYR A 100 10.51 -1.59 -0.16
N LEU A 101 10.32 -1.20 -1.41
CA LEU A 101 10.37 0.21 -1.83
C LEU A 101 9.25 1.02 -1.15
N LEU A 102 8.06 0.42 -1.07
CA LEU A 102 6.91 1.03 -0.42
C LEU A 102 7.21 1.31 1.06
N HIS A 103 7.88 0.39 1.76
CA HIS A 103 8.14 0.50 3.19
C HIS A 103 9.56 0.98 3.59
N ALA A 104 10.44 1.27 2.63
CA ALA A 104 11.79 1.82 2.86
C ALA A 104 11.76 3.30 3.31
N VAL A 105 11.16 3.55 4.47
CA VAL A 105 11.08 4.88 5.09
C VAL A 105 12.17 5.02 6.16
N PRO A 106 12.83 6.18 6.26
CA PRO A 106 13.72 6.47 7.38
C PRO A 106 13.02 6.25 8.72
N ALA A 107 13.77 5.81 9.73
CA ALA A 107 13.23 5.71 11.09
C ALA A 107 12.69 7.08 11.54
N ALA A 108 11.49 7.08 12.12
CA ALA A 108 10.88 8.25 12.71
C ALA A 108 11.10 8.24 14.23
N ASP A 109 11.34 9.41 14.84
CA ASP A 109 11.55 9.54 16.28
C ASP A 109 10.22 9.47 17.05
N SER A 110 9.09 9.69 16.38
CA SER A 110 7.76 9.64 16.97
C SER A 110 6.69 9.17 15.98
N PHE A 111 5.53 8.74 16.50
CA PHE A 111 4.37 8.42 15.66
C PHE A 111 3.96 9.58 14.76
N GLY A 112 3.92 10.80 15.30
CA GLY A 112 3.54 11.99 14.54
C GLY A 112 4.46 12.24 13.35
N GLN A 113 5.77 12.05 13.51
CA GLN A 113 6.72 12.12 12.40
C GLN A 113 6.51 11.01 11.36
N ALA A 114 6.22 9.78 11.80
CA ALA A 114 5.91 8.67 10.90
C ALA A 114 4.64 8.95 10.08
N VAL A 115 3.59 9.47 10.73
CA VAL A 115 2.35 9.90 10.08
C VAL A 115 2.65 10.99 9.05
N ASP A 116 3.36 12.06 9.43
CA ASP A 116 3.74 13.16 8.54
C ASP A 116 4.46 12.66 7.27
N GLN A 117 5.46 11.79 7.43
CA GLN A 117 6.21 11.24 6.31
C GLN A 117 5.32 10.38 5.39
N ARG A 118 4.44 9.55 5.97
CA ARG A 118 3.51 8.72 5.19
C ARG A 118 2.39 9.51 4.53
N MET A 119 1.99 10.66 5.08
CA MET A 119 0.98 11.52 4.44
C MET A 119 1.45 12.08 3.11
N LYS A 120 2.75 12.40 2.98
CA LYS A 120 3.36 12.74 1.69
C LYS A 120 3.29 11.59 0.70
N ASP A 121 3.66 10.39 1.15
CA ASP A 121 3.62 9.18 0.32
C ASP A 121 2.20 8.93 -0.22
N LEU A 122 1.19 8.97 0.65
CA LEU A 122 -0.22 8.80 0.27
C LEU A 122 -0.70 9.90 -0.68
N SER A 123 -0.37 11.17 -0.39
CA SER A 123 -0.75 12.31 -1.23
C SER A 123 -0.15 12.19 -2.63
N TYR A 124 1.11 11.77 -2.74
CA TYR A 124 1.78 11.54 -4.01
C TYR A 124 1.09 10.45 -4.84
N ILE A 125 0.80 9.29 -4.22
CA ILE A 125 0.14 8.18 -4.92
C ILE A 125 -1.25 8.61 -5.41
N VAL A 126 -2.03 9.32 -4.58
CA VAL A 126 -3.36 9.82 -4.98
C VAL A 126 -3.26 10.87 -6.09
N ALA A 127 -2.30 11.79 -6.03
CA ALA A 127 -2.09 12.80 -7.07
C ALA A 127 -1.68 12.17 -8.41
N ARG A 128 -0.79 11.17 -8.38
CA ARG A 128 -0.41 10.39 -9.57
C ARG A 128 -1.59 9.64 -10.15
N LEU A 129 -2.39 9.01 -9.30
CA LEU A 129 -3.59 8.31 -9.73
C LEU A 129 -4.59 9.25 -10.39
N TYR A 130 -4.83 10.41 -9.78
CA TYR A 130 -5.69 11.44 -10.35
C TYR A 130 -5.20 11.88 -11.74
N GLN A 131 -3.90 12.12 -11.90
CA GLN A 131 -3.31 12.50 -13.20
C GLN A 131 -3.48 11.40 -14.27
N VAL A 132 -3.33 10.13 -13.89
CA VAL A 132 -3.54 8.99 -14.80
C VAL A 132 -5.00 8.91 -15.25
N GLU A 133 -5.95 9.05 -14.31
CA GLU A 133 -7.37 9.03 -14.64
C GLU A 133 -7.80 10.26 -15.45
N ALA A 134 -7.27 11.46 -15.14
CA ALA A 134 -7.54 12.68 -15.88
C ALA A 134 -7.06 12.62 -17.35
N ALA A 135 -6.05 11.80 -17.63
CA ALA A 135 -5.57 11.55 -18.99
C ALA A 135 -6.40 10.51 -19.77
N ARG A 136 -7.48 9.95 -19.18
CA ARG A 136 -8.40 9.05 -19.89
C ARG A 136 -9.51 9.86 -20.56
N PRO A 137 -9.63 9.83 -21.91
CA PRO A 137 -10.64 10.62 -22.62
C PRO A 137 -12.09 10.15 -22.40
N THR A 138 -12.32 9.01 -21.74
CA THR A 138 -13.61 8.30 -21.73
C THR A 138 -14.12 7.84 -20.35
N LEU A 139 -13.46 8.17 -19.22
CA LEU A 139 -13.84 7.61 -17.90
C LEU A 139 -14.21 8.65 -16.82
N LEU A 140 -15.45 8.46 -16.35
CA LEU A 140 -16.11 8.66 -15.05
C LEU A 140 -15.60 9.75 -14.08
N PRO A 141 -16.42 10.82 -13.88
CA PRO A 141 -16.31 11.76 -12.78
C PRO A 141 -16.34 11.18 -11.35
N GLN A 142 -16.28 9.87 -11.14
CA GLN A 142 -16.41 9.29 -9.81
C GLN A 142 -15.06 8.92 -9.21
N ARG A 143 -14.11 8.38 -9.99
CA ARG A 143 -12.78 8.00 -9.49
C ARG A 143 -11.95 9.21 -9.08
N MET A 144 -12.01 10.27 -9.88
CA MET A 144 -11.38 11.54 -9.57
C MET A 144 -12.06 12.22 -8.35
N ILE A 145 -13.40 12.12 -8.20
CA ILE A 145 -14.08 12.54 -6.96
C ILE A 145 -13.57 11.74 -5.75
N ALA A 146 -13.43 10.42 -5.88
CA ALA A 146 -12.91 9.56 -4.82
C ALA A 146 -11.47 9.95 -4.43
N CYS A 147 -10.61 10.25 -5.40
CA CYS A 147 -9.26 10.79 -5.13
C CYS A 147 -9.33 12.12 -4.34
N MET A 148 -10.23 13.03 -4.73
CA MET A 148 -10.42 14.28 -3.97
C MET A 148 -10.93 14.02 -2.54
N HIS A 149 -11.80 13.02 -2.37
CA HIS A 149 -12.28 12.62 -1.05
C HIS A 149 -11.15 12.07 -0.19
N VAL A 150 -10.26 11.24 -0.75
CA VAL A 150 -9.06 10.75 -0.04
C VAL A 150 -8.15 11.92 0.36
N LEU A 151 -7.90 12.89 -0.52
CA LEU A 151 -7.12 14.08 -0.16
C LEU A 151 -7.80 14.92 0.92
N ALA A 152 -9.14 15.03 0.89
CA ALA A 152 -9.89 15.69 1.94
C ALA A 152 -9.75 14.97 3.30
N GLN A 153 -9.74 13.63 3.31
CA GLN A 153 -9.46 12.85 4.53
C GLN A 153 -8.01 13.06 5.00
N LEU A 154 -7.04 13.06 4.09
CA LEU A 154 -5.63 13.34 4.41
C LEU A 154 -5.44 14.73 5.04
N ARG A 155 -6.20 15.74 4.61
CA ARG A 155 -6.20 17.10 5.21
C ARG A 155 -6.74 17.14 6.64
N GLN A 156 -7.63 16.21 7.00
CA GLN A 156 -8.26 16.18 8.32
C GLN A 156 -7.34 15.58 9.37
N LEU A 157 -6.35 14.78 8.96
CA LEU A 157 -5.28 14.35 9.84
C LEU A 157 -4.46 15.59 10.22
N GLU A 158 -4.18 15.78 11.51
CA GLU A 158 -3.52 16.98 12.06
C GLU A 158 -2.02 17.08 11.71
N SER A 159 -1.61 16.47 10.60
CA SER A 159 -0.26 16.59 10.05
C SER A 159 -0.01 18.03 9.57
N HIS A 160 1.01 18.68 10.14
CA HIS A 160 1.46 20.00 9.69
C HIS A 160 1.81 19.97 8.19
N GLN A 161 2.46 18.89 7.74
CA GLN A 161 2.88 18.73 6.36
C GLN A 161 1.70 18.52 5.42
N ALA A 162 0.67 17.76 5.82
CA ALA A 162 -0.54 17.63 5.02
C ALA A 162 -1.25 18.99 4.85
N ARG A 163 -1.28 19.83 5.89
CA ARG A 163 -1.87 21.19 5.81
C ARG A 163 -1.09 22.11 4.88
N GLU A 164 0.24 22.06 4.94
CA GLU A 164 1.12 22.85 4.06
C GLU A 164 1.01 22.41 2.60
N LEU A 165 1.15 21.10 2.34
CA LEU A 165 1.15 20.53 1.00
C LEU A 165 -0.21 20.65 0.31
N LEU A 166 -1.29 20.43 1.06
CA LEU A 166 -2.63 20.38 0.51
C LEU A 166 -3.34 21.74 0.55
N GLY A 167 -2.81 22.73 1.26
CA GLY A 167 -3.39 24.07 1.41
C GLY A 167 -4.69 24.06 2.24
N ALA A 168 -4.63 24.62 3.44
CA ALA A 168 -5.81 24.79 4.30
C ALA A 168 -6.89 25.68 3.63
N GLY A 169 -8.15 25.28 3.74
CA GLY A 169 -9.31 26.15 3.44
C GLY A 169 -9.71 26.30 1.97
N ARG A 170 -9.20 25.49 1.05
CA ARG A 170 -9.67 25.49 -0.35
C ARG A 170 -10.77 24.45 -0.56
N ASP A 171 -11.97 24.93 -0.87
CA ASP A 171 -13.03 24.12 -1.48
C ASP A 171 -12.57 23.72 -2.88
N LEU A 172 -12.11 22.48 -3.02
CA LEU A 172 -11.69 21.98 -4.33
C LEU A 172 -12.87 21.37 -5.03
N ILE A 173 -13.27 22.00 -6.13
CA ILE A 173 -14.22 21.43 -7.06
C ILE A 173 -13.48 20.35 -7.87
N PRO A 174 -13.94 19.08 -7.85
CA PRO A 174 -13.42 18.05 -8.75
C PRO A 174 -13.46 18.54 -10.21
N TYR A 175 -12.52 18.13 -11.06
CA TYR A 175 -12.41 18.55 -12.48
C TYR A 175 -12.05 20.01 -12.74
N SER A 176 -11.81 20.81 -11.70
CA SER A 176 -11.31 22.18 -11.89
C SER A 176 -9.85 22.18 -12.33
N GLN A 177 -9.45 23.24 -13.03
CA GLN A 177 -8.04 23.53 -13.27
C GLN A 177 -7.27 23.62 -11.95
N ASP A 178 -7.92 24.06 -10.87
CA ASP A 178 -7.35 24.13 -9.52
C ASP A 178 -7.02 22.75 -8.96
N ALA A 179 -7.87 21.74 -9.20
CA ALA A 179 -7.60 20.37 -8.79
C ALA A 179 -6.39 19.78 -9.53
N LEU A 180 -6.29 19.97 -10.85
CA LEU A 180 -5.12 19.55 -11.63
C LEU A 180 -3.85 20.27 -11.19
N THR A 181 -3.93 21.58 -10.95
CA THR A 181 -2.82 22.40 -10.45
C THR A 181 -2.35 21.93 -9.08
N LEU A 182 -3.28 21.55 -8.19
CA LEU A 182 -2.93 20.95 -6.90
C LEU A 182 -2.20 19.62 -7.09
N MET A 183 -2.70 18.71 -7.94
CA MET A 183 -2.04 17.41 -8.15
C MET A 183 -0.64 17.59 -8.72
N GLN A 184 -0.48 18.51 -9.68
CA GLN A 184 0.82 18.89 -10.22
C GLN A 184 1.74 19.41 -9.10
N GLY A 185 1.27 20.34 -8.27
CA GLY A 185 2.02 20.86 -7.12
C GLY A 185 2.45 19.78 -6.13
N ILE A 186 1.57 18.81 -5.82
CA ILE A 186 1.91 17.65 -4.97
C ILE A 186 3.03 16.83 -5.62
N THR A 187 2.90 16.50 -6.91
CA THR A 187 3.92 15.71 -7.61
C THR A 187 5.25 16.45 -7.77
N GLU A 188 5.23 17.76 -7.99
CA GLU A 188 6.41 18.60 -8.07
C GLU A 188 7.10 18.74 -6.72
N HIS A 189 6.34 18.94 -5.65
CA HIS A 189 6.88 18.93 -4.29
C HIS A 189 7.54 17.59 -3.99
N MET A 190 6.84 16.48 -4.25
CA MET A 190 7.38 15.14 -4.02
C MET A 190 8.63 14.88 -4.85
N SER A 191 8.76 15.44 -6.07
CA SER A 191 9.95 15.21 -6.91
C SER A 191 11.28 15.61 -6.28
N ARG A 192 11.23 16.45 -5.24
CA ARG A 192 12.39 16.92 -4.45
C ARG A 192 12.58 16.15 -3.15
N ASP A 193 11.59 15.35 -2.75
CA ASP A 193 11.62 14.56 -1.52
C ASP A 193 12.47 13.29 -1.73
N PRO A 194 13.30 12.89 -0.75
CA PRO A 194 14.07 11.66 -0.84
C PRO A 194 13.23 10.40 -1.11
N ARG A 195 11.95 10.36 -0.71
CA ARG A 195 11.08 9.21 -0.96
C ARG A 195 10.57 9.11 -2.41
N HIS A 196 10.78 10.13 -3.24
CA HIS A 196 10.30 10.17 -4.62
C HIS A 196 10.72 8.95 -5.43
N PHE A 197 12.00 8.57 -5.34
CA PHE A 197 12.54 7.44 -6.09
C PHE A 197 11.77 6.16 -5.78
N ALA A 198 11.68 5.81 -4.50
CA ALA A 198 11.06 4.58 -4.04
C ALA A 198 9.56 4.51 -4.42
N LEU A 199 8.80 5.59 -4.23
CA LEU A 199 7.37 5.63 -4.58
C LEU A 199 7.13 5.63 -6.09
N HIS A 200 7.97 6.33 -6.86
CA HIS A 200 7.82 6.34 -8.31
C HIS A 200 8.13 4.95 -8.88
N CYS A 201 9.20 4.32 -8.38
CA CYS A 201 9.72 3.06 -8.86
C CYS A 201 9.02 1.83 -8.25
N SER A 202 8.08 1.99 -7.30
CA SER A 202 7.26 0.89 -6.77
C SER A 202 6.08 0.52 -7.69
N LEU A 203 5.70 1.40 -8.62
CA LEU A 203 4.55 1.21 -9.52
C LEU A 203 4.96 0.46 -10.79
N LEU A 204 5.10 -0.86 -10.68
CA LEU A 204 5.57 -1.77 -11.74
C LEU A 204 4.48 -2.77 -12.18
N PRO A 205 3.53 -2.36 -13.04
CA PRO A 205 2.45 -3.24 -13.48
C PRO A 205 2.98 -4.41 -14.32
N THR A 206 2.32 -5.56 -14.22
CA THR A 206 2.63 -6.76 -15.01
C THR A 206 2.15 -6.67 -16.45
N SER A 207 1.17 -5.80 -16.72
CA SER A 207 0.55 -5.54 -18.02
C SER A 207 0.59 -4.06 -18.39
N ALA A 208 0.27 -3.75 -19.65
CA ALA A 208 0.09 -2.38 -20.13
C ALA A 208 -1.29 -1.79 -19.78
N ASP A 209 -2.13 -2.54 -19.06
CA ASP A 209 -3.47 -2.08 -18.72
C ASP A 209 -3.41 -1.00 -17.65
N ARG A 210 -3.97 0.18 -17.94
CA ARG A 210 -4.00 1.30 -16.99
C ARG A 210 -4.84 0.99 -15.75
N SER A 211 -5.80 0.08 -15.85
CA SER A 211 -6.62 -0.39 -14.74
C SER A 211 -5.79 -1.20 -13.73
N GLU A 212 -4.72 -1.86 -14.17
CA GLU A 212 -3.75 -2.48 -13.26
C GLU A 212 -3.01 -1.43 -12.44
N LEU A 213 -2.57 -0.32 -13.05
CA LEU A 213 -1.94 0.79 -12.32
C LEU A 213 -2.88 1.38 -11.27
N LEU A 214 -4.16 1.57 -11.62
CA LEU A 214 -5.19 2.02 -10.69
C LEU A 214 -5.34 1.05 -9.51
N PHE A 215 -5.49 -0.25 -9.81
CA PHE A 215 -5.63 -1.29 -8.80
C PHE A 215 -4.39 -1.39 -7.89
N LEU A 216 -3.19 -1.43 -8.48
CA LEU A 216 -1.92 -1.50 -7.76
C LEU A 216 -1.72 -0.29 -6.83
N SER A 217 -2.04 0.93 -7.32
CA SER A 217 -1.96 2.14 -6.51
C SER A 217 -2.87 2.07 -5.29
N VAL A 218 -4.11 1.59 -5.45
CA VAL A 218 -5.05 1.44 -4.32
C VAL A 218 -4.57 0.37 -3.33
N VAL A 219 -3.97 -0.72 -3.81
CA VAL A 219 -3.35 -1.72 -2.92
C VAL A 219 -2.21 -1.08 -2.11
N GLN A 220 -1.30 -0.35 -2.75
CA GLN A 220 -0.20 0.34 -2.07
C GLN A 220 -0.68 1.39 -1.06
N LEU A 221 -1.75 2.14 -1.36
CA LEU A 221 -2.37 3.07 -0.40
C LEU A 221 -2.83 2.35 0.87
N ASN A 222 -3.43 1.16 0.73
CA ASN A 222 -3.89 0.38 1.88
C ASN A 222 -2.71 -0.24 2.66
N GLU A 223 -1.67 -0.70 1.99
CA GLU A 223 -0.45 -1.22 2.65
C GLU A 223 0.24 -0.14 3.51
N ILE A 224 0.33 1.10 3.01
CA ILE A 224 0.82 2.23 3.82
C ILE A 224 -0.10 2.48 5.04
N CYS A 225 -1.43 2.40 4.86
CA CYS A 225 -2.37 2.54 5.97
C CYS A 225 -2.18 1.43 7.02
N PHE A 226 -1.99 0.17 6.60
CA PHE A 226 -1.76 -0.94 7.52
C PHE A 226 -0.46 -0.78 8.31
N ASP A 227 0.60 -0.29 7.67
CA ASP A 227 1.87 0.00 8.32
C ASP A 227 1.69 1.04 9.44
N LEU A 228 1.00 2.15 9.15
CA LEU A 228 0.67 3.16 10.15
C LEU A 228 -0.21 2.62 11.28
N TRP A 229 -1.16 1.74 10.98
CA TRP A 229 -2.00 1.12 12.02
C TRP A 229 -1.17 0.23 12.94
N ILE A 230 -0.25 -0.58 12.39
CA ILE A 230 0.65 -1.41 13.19
C ILE A 230 1.49 -0.55 14.12
N ASP A 231 2.08 0.53 13.61
CA ASP A 231 2.93 1.42 14.43
C ASP A 231 2.13 2.12 15.54
N ALA A 232 0.89 2.55 15.26
CA ALA A 232 0.00 3.08 16.28
C ALA A 232 -0.34 2.02 17.35
N LEU A 233 -0.73 0.82 16.93
CA LEU A 233 -1.11 -0.28 17.81
C LEU A 233 0.06 -0.74 18.69
N ARG A 234 1.29 -0.76 18.17
CA ARG A 234 2.51 -1.05 18.94
C ARG A 234 2.78 -0.03 20.03
N GLN A 235 2.58 1.25 19.75
CA GLN A 235 2.77 2.32 20.74
C GLN A 235 1.67 2.28 21.80
N ILE A 236 0.42 2.09 21.42
CA ILE A 236 -0.69 1.88 22.35
C ILE A 236 -0.41 0.66 23.24
N LEU A 237 0.05 -0.45 22.65
CA LEU A 237 0.41 -1.65 23.38
C LEU A 237 1.52 -1.40 24.40
N THR A 238 2.55 -0.64 24.03
CA THR A 238 3.64 -0.24 24.93
C THR A 238 3.11 0.56 26.12
N SER A 239 2.20 1.52 25.89
CA SER A 239 1.56 2.29 26.96
C SER A 239 0.66 1.45 27.86
N VAL A 240 -0.11 0.52 27.28
CA VAL A 240 -1.01 -0.39 28.01
C VAL A 240 -0.22 -1.35 28.90
N THR A 241 0.81 -1.99 28.35
CA THR A 241 1.69 -2.92 29.09
C THR A 241 2.48 -2.23 30.20
N ALA A 242 2.85 -0.96 30.00
CA ALA A 242 3.49 -0.14 31.04
C ALA A 242 2.50 0.46 32.06
N HIS A 243 1.19 0.25 31.90
CA HIS A 243 0.12 0.91 32.67
C HIS A 243 0.21 2.45 32.67
N LYS A 244 0.67 3.04 31.55
CA LYS A 244 0.90 4.49 31.38
C LYS A 244 0.01 5.07 30.27
N ILE A 245 -1.30 4.91 30.40
CA ILE A 245 -2.26 5.48 29.44
C ILE A 245 -2.42 6.97 29.73
N ASN A 246 -1.77 7.79 28.91
CA ASN A 246 -1.73 9.25 29.01
C ASN A 246 -2.41 9.91 27.79
N GLY A 247 -2.40 11.25 27.74
CA GLY A 247 -2.99 11.99 26.62
C GLY A 247 -2.40 11.65 25.25
N GLU A 248 -1.09 11.43 25.17
CA GLU A 248 -0.41 11.02 23.93
C GLU A 248 -0.92 9.67 23.41
N THR A 249 -1.12 8.69 24.30
CA THR A 249 -1.70 7.39 23.94
C THR A 249 -3.11 7.55 23.36
N LEU A 250 -3.90 8.48 23.91
CA LEU A 250 -5.25 8.77 23.42
C LEU A 250 -5.21 9.47 22.05
N THR A 251 -4.28 10.42 21.85
CA THR A 251 -4.07 11.07 20.55
C THR A 251 -3.69 10.04 19.47
N ILE A 252 -2.78 9.11 19.77
CA ILE A 252 -2.41 8.03 18.83
C ILE A 252 -3.64 7.16 18.49
N ALA A 253 -4.50 6.86 19.46
CA ALA A 253 -5.72 6.09 19.23
C ALA A 253 -6.78 6.87 18.41
N GLU A 254 -6.85 8.19 18.56
CA GLU A 254 -7.69 9.07 17.73
C GLU A 254 -7.19 9.15 16.27
N ASP A 255 -5.87 9.28 16.09
CA ASP A 255 -5.24 9.21 14.78
C ASP A 255 -5.46 7.86 14.10
N LEU A 256 -5.35 6.76 14.85
CA LEU A 256 -5.65 5.41 14.38
C LEU A 256 -7.08 5.30 13.83
N CYS A 257 -8.07 5.91 14.50
CA CYS A 257 -9.45 5.95 14.02
C CYS A 257 -9.58 6.73 12.70
N SER A 258 -8.86 7.84 12.58
CA SER A 258 -8.87 8.68 11.38
C SER A 258 -8.18 8.01 10.19
N LEU A 259 -7.05 7.34 10.43
CA LEU A 259 -6.36 6.49 9.46
C LEU A 259 -7.23 5.32 8.99
N ALA A 260 -8.07 4.77 9.87
CA ALA A 260 -9.02 3.71 9.49
C ALA A 260 -10.08 4.20 8.49
N LYS A 261 -10.62 5.41 8.70
CA LYS A 261 -11.54 6.05 7.75
C LYS A 261 -10.84 6.34 6.41
N LEU A 262 -9.60 6.79 6.47
CA LEU A 262 -8.79 7.05 5.28
C LEU A 262 -8.63 5.79 4.42
N ALA A 263 -8.32 4.63 5.00
CA ALA A 263 -8.22 3.39 4.21
C ALA A 263 -9.53 3.00 3.54
N VAL A 264 -10.68 3.20 4.19
CA VAL A 264 -12.00 3.01 3.55
C VAL A 264 -12.14 3.93 2.34
N ALA A 265 -11.77 5.21 2.49
CA ALA A 265 -11.79 6.16 1.39
C ALA A 265 -10.85 5.73 0.25
N CYS A 266 -9.66 5.20 0.55
CA CYS A 266 -8.73 4.67 -0.46
C CYS A 266 -9.35 3.52 -1.26
N VAL A 267 -10.04 2.58 -0.62
CA VAL A 267 -10.73 1.49 -1.34
C VAL A 267 -11.89 2.03 -2.18
N SER A 268 -12.54 3.12 -1.77
CA SER A 268 -13.68 3.72 -2.52
C SER A 268 -13.33 4.18 -3.93
N ILE A 269 -12.04 4.40 -4.22
CA ILE A 269 -11.52 4.65 -5.57
C ILE A 269 -11.90 3.53 -6.55
N LEU A 270 -12.02 2.29 -6.06
CA LEU A 270 -12.39 1.11 -6.87
C LEU A 270 -13.91 0.90 -7.00
N ASN A 271 -14.75 1.82 -6.50
CA ASN A 271 -16.21 1.60 -6.48
C ASN A 271 -16.81 1.39 -7.88
N ASP A 272 -16.26 2.10 -8.87
CA ASP A 272 -16.63 1.98 -10.29
C ASP A 272 -15.61 1.17 -11.09
N PHE A 273 -14.76 0.41 -10.42
CA PHE A 273 -13.90 -0.57 -11.07
C PHE A 273 -14.76 -1.70 -11.62
N THR A 274 -14.65 -1.98 -12.92
CA THR A 274 -15.50 -3.00 -13.56
C THR A 274 -14.83 -4.37 -13.54
N HIS A 275 -15.64 -5.41 -13.72
CA HIS A 275 -15.14 -6.77 -13.88
C HIS A 275 -14.23 -6.89 -15.10
N ASP A 276 -14.61 -6.28 -16.22
CA ASP A 276 -13.82 -6.33 -17.45
C ASP A 276 -12.47 -5.64 -17.29
N GLU A 277 -12.41 -4.50 -16.59
CA GLU A 277 -11.14 -3.84 -16.25
C GLU A 277 -10.26 -4.74 -15.38
N PHE A 278 -10.83 -5.45 -14.41
CA PHE A 278 -10.07 -6.40 -13.58
C PHE A 278 -9.55 -7.59 -14.39
N MET A 279 -10.41 -8.20 -15.19
CA MET A 279 -10.08 -9.40 -15.95
C MET A 279 -9.05 -9.14 -17.05
N GLN A 280 -8.93 -7.91 -17.55
CA GLN A 280 -7.93 -7.54 -18.55
C GLN A 280 -6.48 -7.74 -18.08
N PHE A 281 -6.21 -7.62 -16.78
CA PHE A 281 -4.88 -7.84 -16.23
C PHE A 281 -4.77 -8.99 -15.22
N ARG A 282 -5.90 -9.51 -14.70
CA ARG A 282 -5.88 -10.51 -13.62
C ARG A 282 -5.07 -11.77 -13.95
N HIS A 283 -5.07 -12.24 -15.20
CA HIS A 283 -4.29 -13.42 -15.57
C HIS A 283 -2.78 -13.17 -15.52
N TYR A 284 -2.34 -11.91 -15.58
CA TYR A 284 -0.93 -11.54 -15.46
C TYR A 284 -0.46 -11.41 -14.00
N THR A 285 -1.37 -11.32 -13.03
CA THR A 285 -1.00 -11.26 -11.60
C THR A 285 -0.93 -12.65 -10.94
N GLU A 286 -1.08 -13.73 -11.70
CA GLU A 286 -0.88 -15.13 -11.26
C GLU A 286 -1.39 -15.40 -9.82
N ASN A 287 -0.49 -15.77 -8.92
CA ASN A 287 -0.78 -16.11 -7.52
C ASN A 287 -0.61 -14.93 -6.56
N ALA A 288 -0.18 -13.76 -7.03
CA ALA A 288 -0.07 -12.56 -6.19
C ALA A 288 -1.47 -12.17 -5.69
N GLY A 289 -1.69 -12.29 -4.39
CA GLY A 289 -3.00 -12.04 -3.79
C GLY A 289 -2.90 -11.41 -2.40
N ALA A 290 -3.88 -10.58 -2.07
CA ALA A 290 -3.95 -9.84 -0.79
C ALA A 290 -3.92 -10.74 0.46
N ILE A 291 -4.19 -12.04 0.33
CA ILE A 291 -4.03 -13.00 1.43
C ILE A 291 -2.57 -13.13 1.91
N GLN A 292 -1.62 -12.75 1.05
CA GLN A 292 -0.18 -12.75 1.31
C GLN A 292 0.32 -11.40 1.86
N SER A 293 -0.58 -10.42 2.11
CA SER A 293 -0.19 -9.14 2.70
C SER A 293 0.39 -9.33 4.09
N ARG A 294 1.68 -9.03 4.22
CA ARG A 294 2.41 -9.08 5.49
C ARG A 294 1.79 -8.13 6.51
N LYS A 295 1.57 -6.86 6.13
CA LYS A 295 1.09 -5.83 7.04
C LYS A 295 -0.35 -6.12 7.48
N TYR A 296 -1.22 -6.54 6.58
CA TYR A 296 -2.56 -6.92 6.98
C TYR A 296 -2.57 -8.11 7.95
N LYS A 297 -1.72 -9.12 7.72
CA LYS A 297 -1.62 -10.29 8.61
C LYS A 297 -1.02 -9.94 9.97
N GLU A 298 -0.06 -9.03 10.01
CA GLU A 298 0.49 -8.49 11.25
C GLU A 298 -0.54 -7.64 12.01
N LEU A 299 -1.34 -6.81 11.32
CA LEU A 299 -2.47 -6.09 11.91
C LEU A 299 -3.47 -7.05 12.59
N GLU A 300 -3.73 -8.21 11.97
CA GLU A 300 -4.59 -9.23 12.58
C GLU A 300 -4.02 -9.72 13.93
N LEU A 301 -2.70 -9.65 14.16
CA LEU A 301 -2.09 -10.01 15.45
C LEU A 301 -2.55 -9.11 16.60
N TYR A 302 -2.67 -7.80 16.34
CA TYR A 302 -3.06 -6.83 17.35
C TYR A 302 -4.56 -6.77 17.61
N THR A 303 -5.34 -7.06 16.56
CA THR A 303 -6.79 -6.79 16.54
C THR A 303 -7.63 -8.04 16.74
N CYS A 304 -7.10 -9.24 16.53
CA CYS A 304 -7.87 -10.47 16.67
C CYS A 304 -7.70 -11.11 18.05
N ASN A 305 -8.83 -11.57 18.62
CA ASN A 305 -8.79 -12.69 19.56
C ASN A 305 -8.45 -13.94 18.74
N PHE A 306 -7.17 -14.35 18.76
CA PHE A 306 -6.73 -15.57 18.11
C PHE A 306 -7.54 -16.76 18.59
N VAL A 307 -8.35 -17.31 17.69
CA VAL A 307 -8.80 -18.70 17.80
C VAL A 307 -7.73 -19.51 17.09
N GLU A 308 -7.18 -20.55 17.74
CA GLU A 308 -6.07 -21.37 17.24
C GLU A 308 -6.26 -21.86 15.79
N ASP A 309 -7.50 -22.03 15.34
CA ASP A 309 -7.84 -22.44 13.98
C ASP A 309 -7.55 -21.37 12.90
N ARG A 310 -7.42 -20.07 13.26
CA ARG A 310 -7.04 -19.01 12.31
C ARG A 310 -5.57 -19.09 11.88
N VAL A 311 -4.67 -19.52 12.77
CA VAL A 311 -3.24 -19.68 12.47
C VAL A 311 -2.99 -20.83 11.49
N LYS A 312 -3.93 -21.78 11.38
CA LYS A 312 -3.92 -22.85 10.39
C LYS A 312 -4.48 -22.44 9.03
N GLN A 313 -4.89 -21.17 8.85
CA GLN A 313 -5.36 -20.69 7.56
C GLN A 313 -4.18 -20.48 6.60
N LYS A 314 -4.38 -20.80 5.32
CA LYS A 314 -3.39 -20.68 4.23
C LYS A 314 -2.62 -19.35 4.19
N GLY A 315 -3.22 -18.24 4.64
CA GLY A 315 -2.54 -16.94 4.70
C GLY A 315 -1.34 -16.91 5.65
N TYR A 316 -1.39 -17.63 6.77
CA TYR A 316 -0.26 -17.74 7.70
C TYR A 316 0.77 -18.78 7.26
N GLU A 317 0.35 -19.80 6.49
CA GLU A 317 1.29 -20.76 5.85
C GLU A 317 2.23 -20.05 4.87
N ALA A 318 1.73 -19.03 4.17
CA ALA A 318 2.53 -18.22 3.26
C ALA A 318 3.52 -17.27 3.96
N LEU A 319 3.38 -17.07 5.28
CA LEU A 319 4.19 -16.12 6.06
C LEU A 319 4.69 -16.78 7.35
N PRO A 320 5.68 -17.70 7.27
CA PRO A 320 6.09 -18.54 8.40
C PRO A 320 6.50 -17.75 9.66
N TYR A 321 7.17 -16.61 9.51
CA TYR A 321 7.60 -15.78 10.63
C TYR A 321 6.44 -15.17 11.44
N LEU A 322 5.25 -15.00 10.85
CA LEU A 322 4.05 -14.55 11.59
C LEU A 322 3.47 -15.66 12.46
N LYS A 323 3.74 -16.93 12.12
CA LYS A 323 3.32 -18.08 12.93
C LYS A 323 4.02 -18.07 14.28
N ASP A 324 5.30 -17.68 14.30
CA ASP A 324 6.05 -17.51 15.54
C ASP A 324 5.49 -16.33 16.35
N LEU A 325 5.16 -15.20 15.68
CA LEU A 325 4.56 -14.05 16.36
C LEU A 325 3.18 -14.34 16.97
N SER A 326 2.41 -15.28 16.41
CA SER A 326 1.09 -15.64 16.96
C SER A 326 1.15 -16.29 18.35
N GLN A 327 2.33 -16.71 18.79
CA GLN A 327 2.54 -17.39 20.08
C GLN A 327 2.67 -16.42 21.25
N TYR A 328 2.74 -15.10 21.02
CA TYR A 328 2.94 -14.07 22.04
C TYR A 328 1.59 -13.46 22.46
N PRO A 329 1.00 -13.87 23.60
CA PRO A 329 -0.31 -13.38 24.05
C PRO A 329 -0.30 -11.87 24.31
N GLU A 330 0.85 -11.28 24.62
CA GLU A 330 1.04 -9.86 24.82
C GLU A 330 0.73 -9.02 23.56
N LEU A 331 0.72 -9.62 22.36
CA LEU A 331 0.31 -8.91 21.15
C LEU A 331 -1.20 -8.71 21.07
N ARG A 332 -2.00 -9.33 21.95
CA ARG A 332 -3.47 -9.23 21.98
C ARG A 332 -3.94 -7.96 22.68
N LEU A 333 -3.66 -6.80 22.07
CA LEU A 333 -3.98 -5.48 22.64
C LEU A 333 -5.43 -5.38 23.14
N TYR A 334 -6.39 -5.88 22.36
CA TYR A 334 -7.80 -5.80 22.72
C TYR A 334 -8.13 -6.56 24.01
N GLN A 335 -7.48 -7.70 24.23
CA GLN A 335 -7.63 -8.46 25.47
C GLN A 335 -7.02 -7.69 26.64
N LEU A 336 -5.79 -7.19 26.48
CA LEU A 336 -5.10 -6.44 27.54
C LEU A 336 -5.88 -5.20 27.96
N VAL A 337 -6.45 -4.44 27.01
CA VAL A 337 -7.25 -3.25 27.31
C VAL A 337 -8.52 -3.59 28.10
N ARG A 338 -9.17 -4.73 27.81
CA ARG A 338 -10.35 -5.19 28.57
C ARG A 338 -10.04 -5.60 30.00
N GLU A 339 -8.81 -6.02 30.27
CA GLU A 339 -8.34 -6.47 31.59
C GLU A 339 -7.77 -5.32 32.44
N LEU A 340 -7.67 -4.10 31.89
CA LEU A 340 -7.18 -2.94 32.62
C LEU A 340 -8.11 -2.56 33.79
N PRO A 341 -7.55 -2.15 34.94
CA PRO A 341 -8.33 -1.51 35.99
C PRO A 341 -9.08 -0.28 35.47
N PRO A 342 -10.32 -0.02 35.93
CA PRO A 342 -11.11 1.10 35.46
C PRO A 342 -10.42 2.43 35.77
N SER A 343 -10.22 3.23 34.72
CA SER A 343 -9.70 4.60 34.78
C SER A 343 -10.32 5.42 33.65
N ALA A 344 -10.37 6.75 33.80
CA ALA A 344 -10.93 7.62 32.76
C ALA A 344 -10.20 7.45 31.41
N ASN A 345 -8.87 7.41 31.44
CA ASN A 345 -8.06 7.20 30.23
C ASN A 345 -8.20 5.78 29.68
N GLY A 346 -8.27 4.76 30.54
CA GLY A 346 -8.48 3.37 30.10
C GLY A 346 -9.84 3.18 29.40
N LEU A 347 -10.91 3.74 29.98
CA LEU A 347 -12.24 3.73 29.37
C LEU A 347 -12.26 4.48 28.03
N ARG A 348 -11.64 5.66 27.97
CA ARG A 348 -11.53 6.42 26.73
C ARG A 348 -10.75 5.67 25.65
N LEU A 349 -9.65 5.01 26.01
CA LEU A 349 -8.88 4.18 25.09
C LEU A 349 -9.72 3.01 24.56
N GLN A 350 -10.48 2.35 25.43
CA GLN A 350 -11.42 1.30 25.03
C GLN A 350 -12.44 1.80 24.00
N GLU A 351 -13.07 2.97 24.24
CA GLU A 351 -14.01 3.57 23.29
C GLU A 351 -13.37 3.83 21.91
N LEU A 352 -12.12 4.34 21.90
CA LEU A 352 -11.38 4.60 20.67
C LEU A 352 -11.03 3.31 19.92
N LEU A 353 -10.63 2.24 20.62
CA LEU A 353 -10.38 0.95 19.98
C LEU A 353 -11.65 0.28 19.47
N GLU A 354 -12.79 0.44 20.14
CA GLU A 354 -14.10 0.03 19.63
C GLU A 354 -14.46 0.82 18.35
N GLN A 355 -14.15 2.10 18.30
CA GLN A 355 -14.36 2.94 17.10
C GLN A 355 -13.44 2.52 15.95
N PHE A 356 -12.16 2.27 16.23
CA PHE A 356 -11.21 1.74 15.26
C PHE A 356 -11.70 0.39 14.68
N GLU A 357 -12.13 -0.53 15.54
CA GLU A 357 -12.68 -1.81 15.11
C GLU A 357 -13.87 -1.64 14.15
N LYS A 358 -14.79 -0.71 14.48
CA LYS A 358 -15.92 -0.42 13.60
C LYS A 358 -15.44 0.00 12.21
N HIS A 359 -14.46 0.90 12.13
CA HIS A 359 -13.90 1.35 10.85
C HIS A 359 -13.13 0.24 10.12
N LEU A 360 -12.40 -0.62 10.84
CA LEU A 360 -11.77 -1.80 10.28
C LEU A 360 -12.81 -2.77 9.70
N LEU A 361 -13.93 -2.99 10.38
CA LEU A 361 -15.03 -3.81 9.87
C LEU A 361 -15.69 -3.17 8.64
N ASP A 362 -15.85 -1.85 8.62
CA ASP A 362 -16.36 -1.14 7.44
C ASP A 362 -15.41 -1.28 6.26
N TRP A 363 -14.10 -1.15 6.49
CA TRP A 363 -13.07 -1.43 5.49
C TRP A 363 -13.17 -2.87 4.96
N LYS A 364 -13.24 -3.87 5.85
CA LYS A 364 -13.38 -5.28 5.45
C LYS A 364 -14.63 -5.48 4.61
N ARG A 365 -15.80 -5.02 5.08
CA ARG A 365 -17.08 -5.14 4.36
C ARG A 365 -16.99 -4.50 2.97
N PHE A 366 -16.40 -3.32 2.88
CA PHE A 366 -16.29 -2.61 1.62
C PHE A 366 -15.30 -3.28 0.65
N HIS A 367 -14.12 -3.70 1.12
CA HIS A 367 -13.17 -4.50 0.34
C HIS A 367 -13.81 -5.79 -0.20
N ILE A 368 -14.59 -6.47 0.64
CA ILE A 368 -15.34 -7.68 0.30
C ILE A 368 -16.42 -7.41 -0.74
N TYR A 369 -17.15 -6.31 -0.58
CA TYR A 369 -18.16 -5.87 -1.54
C TYR A 369 -17.53 -5.64 -2.91
N ILE A 370 -16.41 -4.92 -2.99
CA ILE A 370 -15.66 -4.71 -4.24
C ILE A 370 -15.22 -6.06 -4.82
N ALA A 371 -14.58 -6.91 -4.02
CA ALA A 371 -14.13 -8.23 -4.48
C ALA A 371 -15.27 -9.07 -5.09
N ARG A 372 -16.43 -9.12 -4.41
CA ARG A 372 -17.59 -9.88 -4.90
C ARG A 372 -18.22 -9.27 -6.14
N THR A 373 -18.58 -7.99 -6.06
CA THR A 373 -19.44 -7.36 -7.06
C THR A 373 -18.68 -6.89 -8.30
N ARG A 374 -17.40 -6.58 -8.14
CA ARG A 374 -16.56 -6.03 -9.20
C ARG A 374 -15.55 -7.04 -9.71
N LEU A 375 -14.96 -7.87 -8.84
CA LEU A 375 -13.80 -8.68 -9.25
C LEU A 375 -14.15 -10.15 -9.55
N LEU A 376 -15.11 -10.75 -8.84
CA LEU A 376 -15.33 -12.21 -8.84
C LEU A 376 -16.66 -12.69 -9.43
N ASN A 377 -17.59 -11.78 -9.77
CA ASN A 377 -18.83 -12.16 -10.42
C ASN A 377 -18.58 -12.50 -11.89
N HIS A 378 -18.25 -13.78 -12.17
CA HIS A 378 -18.59 -14.59 -13.36
C HIS A 378 -17.81 -15.92 -13.28
N GLY A 379 -18.40 -16.97 -12.70
CA GLY A 379 -17.92 -18.36 -12.87
C GLY A 379 -16.62 -18.77 -12.15
N VAL A 380 -16.13 -18.02 -11.16
CA VAL A 380 -14.89 -18.37 -10.45
C VAL A 380 -15.09 -19.64 -9.59
N PRO A 381 -14.23 -20.67 -9.69
CA PRO A 381 -14.32 -21.93 -8.93
C PRO A 381 -14.15 -21.83 -7.40
N ASP A 382 -14.07 -20.62 -6.84
CA ASP A 382 -13.65 -20.37 -5.45
C ASP A 382 -14.69 -19.59 -4.63
N LYS A 383 -15.97 -19.58 -5.07
CA LYS A 383 -17.08 -18.93 -4.35
C LYS A 383 -17.20 -19.44 -2.91
N GLU A 384 -17.06 -20.75 -2.68
CA GLU A 384 -17.08 -21.34 -1.33
C GLU A 384 -15.89 -20.90 -0.47
N ARG A 385 -14.68 -20.79 -1.05
CA ARG A 385 -13.51 -20.26 -0.30
C ARG A 385 -13.68 -18.79 0.05
N LEU A 386 -14.22 -18.01 -0.88
CA LEU A 386 -14.55 -16.62 -0.61
C LEU A 386 -15.60 -16.58 0.50
N ASP A 387 -16.74 -17.24 0.37
CA ASP A 387 -17.79 -17.23 1.39
C ASP A 387 -17.28 -17.72 2.77
N HIS A 388 -16.38 -18.70 2.83
CA HIS A 388 -15.73 -19.14 4.06
C HIS A 388 -14.78 -18.07 4.65
N TYR A 389 -13.92 -17.47 3.82
CA TYR A 389 -13.09 -16.34 4.23
C TYR A 389 -13.96 -15.23 4.80
N LEU A 390 -15.03 -14.85 4.10
CA LEU A 390 -15.95 -13.79 4.45
C LEU A 390 -16.71 -14.03 5.76
N ALA A 391 -17.17 -15.26 6.00
CA ALA A 391 -17.81 -15.64 7.26
C ALA A 391 -16.85 -15.60 8.47
N SER A 392 -15.54 -15.78 8.23
CA SER A 392 -14.50 -15.73 9.27
C SER A 392 -13.91 -14.32 9.50
N SER A 393 -13.89 -13.48 8.46
CA SER A 393 -13.22 -12.16 8.47
C SER A 393 -14.09 -11.02 9.01
N ILE A 394 -15.43 -11.13 8.96
CA ILE A 394 -16.38 -10.11 9.44
C ILE A 394 -16.98 -10.54 10.80
N LYS A 395 -16.12 -10.70 11.82
CA LYS A 395 -16.58 -10.87 13.20
C LYS A 395 -15.94 -9.79 14.06
N PRO A 396 -16.72 -9.05 14.88
CA PRO A 396 -16.15 -8.21 15.92
C PRO A 396 -15.28 -9.06 16.84
N THR A 397 -14.08 -8.56 17.13
CA THR A 397 -13.09 -9.13 18.04
C THR A 397 -13.16 -8.45 19.40
N PHE A 398 -13.49 -7.16 19.49
CA PHE A 398 -13.62 -6.42 20.74
C PHE A 398 -14.89 -6.83 21.50
N LYS A 399 -16.03 -6.92 20.81
CA LYS A 399 -17.33 -7.39 21.36
C LYS A 399 -17.57 -8.86 21.03
N GLY A 400 -16.79 -9.75 21.66
CA GLY A 400 -16.80 -11.18 21.36
C GLY A 400 -16.53 -12.08 22.54
N SER A 401 -17.26 -11.89 23.64
CA SER A 401 -17.70 -12.84 24.70
C SER A 401 -17.82 -12.07 26.02
N GLN A 402 -19.06 -11.70 26.37
CA GLN A 402 -19.39 -11.77 27.79
C GLN A 402 -19.36 -13.26 28.13
N PRO A 403 -18.74 -13.67 29.26
CA PRO A 403 -18.95 -15.03 29.74
C PRO A 403 -20.47 -15.20 29.86
N SER A 404 -21.02 -16.22 29.19
CA SER A 404 -22.38 -16.66 29.45
C SER A 404 -22.50 -16.87 30.96
N SER A 405 -23.29 -16.00 31.59
CA SER A 405 -23.60 -16.03 33.03
C SER A 405 -24.24 -17.34 33.43
#